data_AF-A0A1Y2I8X1-F1
#
_entry.id   AF-A0A1Y2I8X1-F1
#
_cell.length_a   1.000
_cell.length_b   1.000
_cell.length_c   1.000
_cell.angle_alpha   90.00
_cell.angle_beta   90.00
_cell.angle_gamma   90.00
#
_symmetry.space_group_name_H-M   'P 1'
#
loop_
_entity.id
_entity.type
_entity.pdbx_description
1 polymer ?
#
loop_
_entity_poly.entity_id
_entity_poly.type
_entity_poly.pdbx_seq_one_letter_code
_entity_poly.pdbx_strand_id
1 'polypeptide(L)'
;MIPWPELESLTLSWIDPREQLFAHLPATLRELRLRVWPRHYYLYLRPTWAKFREGGQPAAPSWAFDLPSPLSLMRVIQQCRIPTLECLDLEYEVAEDHIPMLRSIAQSFPKLQSLHLYPYRSEDDLSEVPSERMSEALSPLQSLQTLRLFLDIFHLHGYSPLPRGRNISSEVDKLLNTALHHFSGRLSCSLTSLHILLVSDLNYTWHEYRVARDPTGSPLVYMCDIYRPTHNVIGIADCE
;
A
#
# COMPACT_ATOMS: atom_id res chain seq x y z
N MET A 1 -25.48 0.78 -16.38
CA MET A 1 -24.93 2.15 -16.24
C MET A 1 -25.08 2.56 -14.80
N ILE A 2 -23.99 3.00 -14.15
CA ILE A 2 -24.03 3.54 -12.79
C ILE A 2 -24.63 4.96 -12.86
N PRO A 3 -25.45 5.40 -11.88
CA PRO A 3 -26.18 6.67 -11.94
C PRO A 3 -25.33 7.93 -11.68
N TRP A 4 -24.00 7.82 -11.61
CA TRP A 4 -23.10 8.92 -11.21
C TRP A 4 -22.06 9.22 -12.31
N PRO A 5 -22.46 9.85 -13.43
CA PRO A 5 -21.55 10.11 -14.56
C PRO A 5 -20.40 11.08 -14.22
N GLU A 6 -20.57 11.92 -13.19
CA GLU A 6 -19.59 12.91 -12.73
C GLU A 6 -18.77 12.43 -11.52
N LEU A 7 -18.80 11.13 -11.19
CA LEU A 7 -18.05 10.60 -10.04
C LEU A 7 -16.54 10.71 -10.30
N GLU A 8 -15.84 11.46 -9.46
CA GLU A 8 -14.38 11.63 -9.55
C GLU A 8 -13.61 10.78 -8.53
N SER A 9 -14.20 10.46 -7.38
CA SER A 9 -13.54 9.72 -6.30
C SER A 9 -14.46 8.65 -5.73
N LEU A 10 -13.94 7.42 -5.61
CA LEU A 10 -14.65 6.28 -5.05
C LEU A 10 -13.79 5.58 -4.00
N THR A 11 -14.34 5.38 -2.80
CA THR A 11 -13.74 4.55 -1.75
C THR A 11 -14.68 3.39 -1.42
N LEU A 12 -14.18 2.16 -1.49
CA LEU A 12 -14.90 0.95 -1.13
C LEU A 12 -14.14 0.21 -0.03
N SER A 13 -14.85 -0.16 1.03
CA SER A 13 -14.30 -0.91 2.16
C SER A 13 -14.58 -2.40 2.15
N TRP A 14 -15.34 -2.85 1.17
CA TRP A 14 -15.54 -4.25 0.88
C TRP A 14 -15.50 -4.45 -0.64
N ILE A 15 -14.79 -5.48 -1.08
CA ILE A 15 -14.48 -5.71 -2.49
C ILE A 15 -14.88 -7.14 -2.82
N ASP A 16 -15.93 -7.32 -3.62
CA ASP A 16 -16.22 -8.60 -4.27
C ASP A 16 -15.85 -8.49 -5.76
N PRO A 17 -14.81 -9.19 -6.23
CA PRO A 17 -14.37 -9.17 -7.63
C PRO A 17 -15.40 -9.64 -8.65
N ARG A 18 -16.50 -10.26 -8.19
CA ARG A 18 -17.61 -10.71 -9.04
C ARG A 18 -18.63 -9.60 -9.29
N GLU A 19 -18.55 -8.49 -8.56
CA GLU A 19 -19.41 -7.34 -8.80
C GLU A 19 -19.12 -6.70 -10.14
N GLN A 20 -20.18 -6.42 -10.90
CA GLN A 20 -20.07 -5.73 -12.19
C GLN A 20 -19.80 -4.23 -12.03
N LEU A 21 -19.72 -3.73 -10.78
CA LEU A 21 -19.48 -2.32 -10.47
C LEU A 21 -18.24 -1.79 -11.20
N PHE A 22 -17.13 -2.52 -11.13
CA PHE A 22 -15.84 -2.13 -11.68
C PHE A 22 -15.83 -2.02 -13.21
N ALA A 23 -16.65 -2.82 -13.88
CA ALA A 23 -16.83 -2.77 -15.34
C ALA A 23 -17.66 -1.56 -15.80
N HIS A 24 -18.33 -0.85 -14.88
CA HIS A 24 -19.25 0.24 -15.18
C HIS A 24 -18.86 1.59 -14.54
N LEU A 25 -17.69 1.67 -13.92
CA LEU A 25 -17.17 2.92 -13.38
C LEU A 25 -17.05 4.00 -14.48
N PRO A 26 -17.39 5.26 -14.18
CA PRO A 26 -17.40 6.33 -15.17
C PRO A 26 -15.96 6.75 -15.53
N ALA A 27 -15.78 7.24 -16.75
CA ALA A 27 -14.47 7.71 -17.24
C ALA A 27 -13.96 8.99 -16.53
N THR A 28 -14.84 9.69 -15.80
CA THR A 28 -14.51 10.84 -14.96
C THR A 28 -13.73 10.46 -13.71
N LEU A 29 -13.76 9.19 -13.30
CA LEU A 29 -13.13 8.73 -12.06
C LEU A 29 -11.61 8.97 -12.10
N ARG A 30 -11.10 9.71 -11.12
CA ARG A 30 -9.69 10.05 -10.92
C ARG A 30 -9.08 9.30 -9.75
N GLU A 31 -9.90 8.99 -8.74
CA GLU A 31 -9.43 8.33 -7.53
C GLU A 31 -10.22 7.05 -7.24
N LEU A 32 -9.50 5.96 -7.01
CA LEU A 32 -10.08 4.69 -6.59
C LEU A 32 -9.34 4.18 -5.35
N ARG A 33 -10.07 4.02 -4.25
CA ARG A 33 -9.53 3.51 -2.99
C ARG A 33 -10.26 2.22 -2.61
N LEU A 34 -9.55 1.11 -2.66
CA LEU A 34 -10.02 -0.23 -2.33
C LEU A 34 -9.37 -0.64 -1.01
N ARG A 35 -9.97 -0.23 0.11
CA ARG A 35 -9.33 -0.29 1.43
C ARG A 35 -10.33 -0.58 2.56
N VAL A 36 -9.98 -1.49 3.46
CA VAL A 36 -10.82 -1.79 4.62
C VAL A 36 -10.92 -0.60 5.57
N TRP A 37 -12.00 -0.55 6.34
CA TRP A 37 -12.20 0.45 7.40
C TRP A 37 -12.55 -0.20 8.74
N PRO A 38 -11.80 0.08 9.82
CA PRO A 38 -10.56 0.87 9.85
C PRO A 38 -9.42 0.20 9.07
N ARG A 39 -8.35 0.97 8.73
CA ARG A 39 -7.16 0.43 8.06
C ARG A 39 -6.65 -0.81 8.80
N HIS A 40 -6.30 -1.87 8.08
CA HIS A 40 -5.93 -3.14 8.72
C HIS A 40 -4.66 -3.01 9.58
N TYR A 41 -3.75 -2.10 9.23
CA TYR A 41 -2.59 -1.87 10.09
C TYR A 41 -2.98 -1.41 11.49
N TYR A 42 -4.11 -0.70 11.69
CA TYR A 42 -4.58 -0.29 13.02
C TYR A 42 -4.85 -1.47 13.95
N LEU A 43 -5.08 -2.65 13.38
CA LEU A 43 -5.40 -3.84 14.13
C LEU A 43 -4.18 -4.40 14.88
N TYR A 44 -2.96 -4.06 14.46
CA TYR A 44 -1.75 -4.58 15.12
C TYR A 44 -1.43 -3.92 16.46
N LEU A 45 -1.81 -2.65 16.71
CA LEU A 45 -1.41 -1.93 17.94
C LEU A 45 -2.39 -2.00 19.12
N ARG A 46 -3.61 -2.54 18.98
CA ARG A 46 -4.47 -2.58 20.18
C ARG A 46 -4.12 -3.79 21.05
N PRO A 47 -3.81 -3.59 22.34
CA PRO A 47 -3.64 -4.68 23.31
C PRO A 47 -4.88 -5.57 23.44
N THR A 48 -6.04 -5.05 23.05
CA THR A 48 -7.30 -5.80 22.97
C THR A 48 -7.24 -6.92 21.93
N TRP A 49 -6.43 -6.80 20.86
CA TRP A 49 -6.24 -7.85 19.85
C TRP A 49 -5.46 -9.07 20.34
N ALA A 50 -4.44 -8.88 21.16
CA ALA A 50 -3.77 -9.99 21.84
C ALA A 50 -4.76 -10.79 22.72
N LYS A 51 -5.70 -10.10 23.40
CA LYS A 51 -6.78 -10.73 24.18
C LYS A 51 -7.87 -11.40 23.32
N PHE A 52 -8.02 -11.03 22.03
CA PHE A 52 -8.93 -11.69 21.10
C PHE A 52 -8.36 -13.01 20.55
N ARG A 53 -7.03 -13.13 20.38
CA ARG A 53 -6.36 -14.41 20.04
C ARG A 53 -6.58 -15.50 21.11
N GLU A 54 -6.83 -15.10 22.36
CA GLU A 54 -7.09 -16.00 23.50
C GLU A 54 -8.58 -16.37 23.68
N GLY A 55 -9.43 -16.14 22.67
CA GLY A 55 -10.83 -16.63 22.64
C GLY A 55 -11.92 -15.61 22.99
N GLY A 56 -11.60 -14.31 23.02
CA GLY A 56 -12.62 -13.25 23.12
C GLY A 56 -13.36 -13.02 21.80
N GLN A 57 -14.68 -12.76 21.84
CA GLN A 57 -15.44 -12.39 20.63
C GLN A 57 -14.90 -11.09 20.00
N PRO A 58 -14.81 -11.00 18.67
CA PRO A 58 -14.30 -9.81 18.02
C PRO A 58 -15.25 -8.62 18.23
N ALA A 59 -14.72 -7.50 18.73
CA ALA A 59 -15.45 -6.24 18.78
C ALA A 59 -15.59 -5.58 17.40
N ALA A 60 -14.87 -6.06 16.39
CA ALA A 60 -14.96 -5.63 15.00
C ALA A 60 -15.75 -6.65 14.17
N PRO A 61 -16.53 -6.20 13.17
CA PRO A 61 -17.21 -7.12 12.27
C PRO A 61 -16.21 -8.04 11.54
N SER A 62 -16.60 -9.27 11.22
CA SER A 62 -15.75 -10.24 10.50
C SER A 62 -15.22 -9.69 9.17
N TRP A 63 -16.00 -8.85 8.48
CA TRP A 63 -15.59 -8.22 7.21
C TRP A 63 -14.41 -7.26 7.35
N ALA A 64 -14.10 -6.75 8.55
CA ALA A 64 -12.94 -5.90 8.79
C ALA A 64 -11.61 -6.68 8.68
N PHE A 65 -11.67 -8.00 8.59
CA PHE A 65 -10.52 -8.91 8.49
C PHE A 65 -10.38 -9.54 7.10
N ASP A 66 -11.40 -9.45 6.24
CA ASP A 66 -11.38 -10.06 4.92
C ASP A 66 -10.69 -9.12 3.91
N LEU A 67 -9.35 -9.16 3.93
CA LEU A 67 -8.55 -8.47 2.92
C LEU A 67 -8.65 -9.22 1.58
N PRO A 68 -8.75 -8.50 0.45
CA PRO A 68 -8.76 -9.13 -0.85
C PRO A 68 -7.38 -9.72 -1.17
N SER A 69 -7.35 -10.84 -1.88
CA SER A 69 -6.10 -11.38 -2.43
C SER A 69 -5.59 -10.57 -3.65
N PRO A 70 -4.30 -10.63 -3.98
CA PRO A 70 -3.75 -10.00 -5.18
C PRO A 70 -4.46 -10.46 -6.46
N LEU A 71 -4.84 -11.74 -6.55
CA LEU A 71 -5.61 -12.28 -7.67
C LEU A 71 -7.00 -11.63 -7.78
N SER A 72 -7.66 -11.43 -6.64
CA SER A 72 -8.97 -10.79 -6.55
C SER A 72 -8.91 -9.33 -7.01
N LEU A 73 -7.93 -8.57 -6.52
CA LEU A 73 -7.69 -7.19 -6.95
C LEU A 73 -7.28 -7.11 -8.42
N MET A 74 -6.47 -8.04 -8.92
CA MET A 74 -6.09 -8.06 -10.34
C MET A 74 -7.32 -8.20 -11.25
N ARG A 75 -8.29 -9.04 -10.88
CA ARG A 75 -9.56 -9.16 -11.64
C ARG A 75 -10.33 -7.83 -11.65
N VAL A 76 -10.38 -7.14 -10.52
CA VAL A 76 -10.98 -5.81 -10.41
C VAL A 76 -10.26 -4.81 -11.33
N ILE A 77 -8.93 -4.74 -11.24
CA ILE A 77 -8.07 -3.85 -12.04
C ILE A 77 -8.25 -4.09 -13.54
N GLN A 78 -8.41 -5.34 -13.98
CA GLN A 78 -8.62 -5.70 -15.39
C GLN A 78 -10.02 -5.36 -15.89
N GLN A 79 -11.02 -5.28 -15.00
CA GLN A 79 -12.37 -4.85 -15.35
C GLN A 79 -12.47 -3.32 -15.45
N CYS A 80 -11.69 -2.59 -14.66
CA CYS A 80 -11.63 -1.13 -14.70
C CYS A 80 -11.10 -0.63 -16.04
N ARG A 81 -11.93 0.06 -16.82
CA ARG A 81 -11.53 0.73 -18.08
C ARG A 81 -11.35 2.22 -17.90
N ILE A 82 -10.46 2.61 -16.99
CA ILE A 82 -10.28 4.00 -16.54
C ILE A 82 -8.82 4.43 -16.72
N PRO A 83 -8.35 4.65 -17.97
CA PRO A 83 -6.97 5.05 -18.22
C PRO A 83 -6.62 6.46 -17.69
N THR A 84 -7.62 7.21 -17.24
CA THR A 84 -7.54 8.54 -16.63
C THR A 84 -7.36 8.52 -15.12
N LEU A 85 -7.32 7.34 -14.49
CA LEU A 85 -7.13 7.22 -13.05
C LEU A 85 -5.77 7.81 -12.63
N GLU A 86 -5.80 8.69 -11.64
CA GLU A 86 -4.65 9.45 -11.13
C GLU A 86 -4.22 8.95 -9.74
N CYS A 87 -5.14 8.44 -8.94
CA CYS A 87 -4.87 7.96 -7.59
C CYS A 87 -5.45 6.55 -7.36
N LEU A 88 -4.62 5.64 -6.87
CA LEU A 88 -5.01 4.28 -6.51
C LEU A 88 -4.51 3.92 -5.11
N ASP A 89 -5.39 3.45 -4.25
CA ASP A 89 -5.07 3.02 -2.88
C ASP A 89 -5.59 1.59 -2.67
N LEU A 90 -4.70 0.66 -2.33
CA LEU A 90 -5.02 -0.76 -2.22
C LEU A 90 -4.54 -1.36 -0.89
N GLU A 91 -5.44 -2.05 -0.20
CA GLU A 91 -5.11 -2.98 0.88
C GLU A 91 -5.34 -4.42 0.44
N TYR A 92 -4.39 -5.32 0.73
CA TYR A 92 -4.49 -6.73 0.34
C TYR A 92 -3.63 -7.63 1.20
N GLU A 93 -4.02 -8.91 1.28
CA GLU A 93 -3.25 -9.96 1.94
C GLU A 93 -2.30 -10.63 0.94
N VAL A 94 -1.00 -10.66 1.25
CA VAL A 94 0.03 -11.31 0.43
C VAL A 94 0.05 -12.82 0.74
N ALA A 95 -1.00 -13.52 0.32
CA ALA A 95 -1.03 -14.99 0.34
C ALA A 95 -0.31 -15.61 -0.88
N GLU A 96 -0.15 -14.84 -1.96
CA GLU A 96 0.39 -15.27 -3.26
C GLU A 96 1.32 -14.19 -3.84
N ASP A 97 2.03 -14.53 -4.94
CA ASP A 97 2.86 -13.56 -5.67
C ASP A 97 2.00 -12.39 -6.19
N HIS A 98 2.17 -11.21 -5.61
CA HIS A 98 1.42 -9.99 -5.98
C HIS A 98 2.05 -9.23 -7.15
N ILE A 99 3.22 -9.67 -7.65
CA ILE A 99 3.91 -9.00 -8.78
C ILE A 99 3.05 -8.93 -10.07
N PRO A 100 2.30 -9.98 -10.48
CA PRO A 100 1.39 -9.89 -11.63
C PRO A 100 0.32 -8.80 -11.47
N MET A 101 -0.21 -8.62 -10.25
CA MET A 101 -1.16 -7.54 -9.95
C MET A 101 -0.52 -6.17 -10.16
N LEU A 102 0.70 -5.95 -9.66
CA LEU A 102 1.42 -4.68 -9.84
C LEU A 102 1.66 -4.36 -11.32
N ARG A 103 2.01 -5.37 -12.13
CA ARG A 103 2.13 -5.20 -13.60
C ARG A 103 0.80 -4.82 -14.22
N SER A 104 -0.30 -5.44 -13.78
CA SER A 104 -1.64 -5.10 -14.26
C SER A 104 -2.03 -3.66 -13.90
N ILE A 105 -1.66 -3.16 -12.72
CA ILE A 105 -1.86 -1.75 -12.33
C ILE A 105 -1.14 -0.84 -13.34
N ALA A 106 0.14 -1.12 -13.58
CA ALA A 106 0.96 -0.31 -14.48
C ALA A 106 0.42 -0.27 -15.92
N GLN A 107 -0.18 -1.37 -16.38
CA GLN A 107 -0.79 -1.47 -17.71
C GLN A 107 -2.18 -0.80 -17.78
N SER A 108 -3.02 -0.98 -16.75
CA SER A 108 -4.38 -0.46 -16.75
C SER A 108 -4.44 1.05 -16.52
N PHE A 109 -3.50 1.62 -15.76
CA PHE A 109 -3.54 3.00 -15.28
C PHE A 109 -2.27 3.79 -15.65
N PRO A 110 -2.01 4.06 -16.94
CA PRO A 110 -0.77 4.70 -17.38
C PRO A 110 -0.60 6.15 -16.88
N LYS A 111 -1.69 6.81 -16.48
CA LYS A 111 -1.71 8.19 -15.96
C LYS A 111 -1.62 8.28 -14.44
N LEU A 112 -1.41 7.15 -13.76
CA LEU A 112 -1.38 7.11 -12.30
C LEU A 112 -0.27 8.01 -11.76
N GLN A 113 -0.63 8.96 -10.89
CA GLN A 113 0.25 9.92 -10.25
C GLN A 113 0.52 9.56 -8.79
N SER A 114 -0.45 8.95 -8.11
CA SER A 114 -0.31 8.48 -6.75
C SER A 114 -0.71 7.01 -6.63
N LEU A 115 0.16 6.21 -6.02
CA LEU A 115 -0.09 4.81 -5.72
C LEU A 115 0.18 4.52 -4.25
N HIS A 116 -0.81 4.01 -3.54
CA HIS A 116 -0.69 3.56 -2.16
C HIS A 116 -0.89 2.06 -2.09
N LEU A 117 0.08 1.33 -1.54
CA LEU A 117 0.02 -0.11 -1.37
C LEU A 117 0.20 -0.46 0.10
N TYR A 118 -0.76 -1.23 0.61
CA TYR A 118 -0.73 -1.82 1.94
C TYR A 118 -0.80 -3.35 1.84
N PRO A 119 0.31 -4.00 1.45
CA PRO A 119 0.43 -5.44 1.56
C PRO A 119 0.48 -5.85 3.03
N TYR A 120 -0.38 -6.77 3.43
CA TYR A 120 -0.37 -7.40 4.74
C TYR A 120 0.08 -8.84 4.59
N ARG A 121 1.01 -9.28 5.44
CA ARG A 121 1.54 -10.64 5.42
C ARG A 121 1.04 -11.42 6.63
N SER A 122 0.98 -12.74 6.47
CA SER A 122 0.77 -13.65 7.60
C SER A 122 1.95 -13.54 8.57
N GLU A 123 1.68 -13.60 9.88
CA GLU A 123 2.70 -13.59 10.94
C GLU A 123 3.86 -14.58 10.71
N ASP A 124 3.56 -15.70 10.04
CA ASP A 124 4.51 -16.78 9.74
C ASP A 124 5.36 -16.52 8.48
N ASP A 125 5.04 -15.49 7.68
CA ASP A 125 5.80 -15.12 6.49
C ASP A 125 7.02 -14.26 6.86
N LEU A 126 8.17 -14.92 6.95
CA LEU A 126 9.46 -14.28 7.23
C LEU A 126 10.22 -13.89 5.95
N SER A 127 9.58 -13.92 4.79
CA SER A 127 10.22 -13.55 3.53
C SER A 127 10.54 -12.06 3.45
N GLU A 128 11.65 -11.73 2.80
CA GLU A 128 12.00 -10.32 2.56
C GLU A 128 11.00 -9.67 1.60
N VAL A 129 10.67 -8.39 1.83
CA VAL A 129 9.85 -7.62 0.89
C VAL A 129 10.54 -7.62 -0.48
N PRO A 130 9.90 -8.10 -1.57
CA PRO A 130 10.53 -8.20 -2.89
C PRO A 130 10.58 -6.84 -3.61
N SER A 131 11.16 -5.82 -2.96
CA SER A 131 11.17 -4.42 -3.41
C SER A 131 11.74 -4.25 -4.82
N GLU A 132 12.75 -5.05 -5.18
CA GLU A 132 13.32 -5.07 -6.53
C GLU A 132 12.29 -5.48 -7.60
N ARG A 133 11.56 -6.58 -7.37
CA ARG A 133 10.54 -7.08 -8.30
C ARG A 133 9.33 -6.14 -8.33
N MET A 134 8.97 -5.56 -7.20
CA MET A 134 7.89 -4.58 -7.11
C MET A 134 8.22 -3.32 -7.91
N SER A 135 9.42 -2.76 -7.74
CA SER A 135 9.82 -1.56 -8.48
C SER A 135 9.99 -1.84 -9.97
N GLU A 136 10.41 -3.05 -10.36
CA GLU A 136 10.40 -3.49 -11.75
C GLU A 136 8.99 -3.48 -12.36
N ALA A 137 8.04 -4.09 -11.65
CA ALA A 137 6.66 -4.20 -12.11
C ALA A 137 5.97 -2.84 -12.26
N LEU A 138 6.36 -1.87 -11.43
CA LEU A 138 5.83 -0.51 -11.44
C LEU A 138 6.62 0.47 -12.32
N SER A 139 7.81 0.10 -12.80
CA SER A 139 8.64 0.94 -13.68
C SER A 139 7.94 1.48 -14.94
N PRO A 140 6.89 0.84 -15.52
CA PRO A 140 6.17 1.43 -16.64
C PRO A 140 5.35 2.68 -16.29
N LEU A 141 5.09 2.97 -15.02
CA LEU A 141 4.29 4.12 -14.58
C LEU A 141 5.06 5.45 -14.72
N GLN A 142 5.10 5.99 -15.94
CA GLN A 142 5.86 7.20 -16.28
C GLN A 142 5.33 8.50 -15.65
N SER A 143 4.10 8.47 -15.13
CA SER A 143 3.46 9.64 -14.50
C SER A 143 3.44 9.56 -12.97
N LEU A 144 3.97 8.48 -12.37
CA LEU A 144 3.92 8.28 -10.93
C LEU A 144 4.80 9.30 -10.23
N GLN A 145 4.19 10.11 -9.36
CA GLN A 145 4.85 11.15 -8.57
C GLN A 145 5.02 10.75 -7.11
N THR A 146 3.99 10.09 -6.57
CA THR A 146 3.94 9.68 -5.17
C THR A 146 3.72 8.19 -5.06
N LEU A 147 4.60 7.51 -4.32
CA LEU A 147 4.43 6.11 -3.96
C LEU A 147 4.42 5.98 -2.43
N ARG A 148 3.31 5.48 -1.88
CA ARG A 148 3.17 5.16 -0.46
C ARG A 148 3.16 3.65 -0.27
N LEU A 149 4.05 3.15 0.58
CA LEU A 149 4.22 1.73 0.83
C LEU A 149 4.12 1.44 2.32
N PHE A 150 3.37 0.42 2.68
CA PHE A 150 3.52 -0.25 3.95
C PHE A 150 4.36 -1.52 3.73
N LEU A 151 5.52 -1.59 4.40
CA LEU A 151 6.49 -2.67 4.18
C LEU A 151 6.36 -3.84 5.16
N ASP A 152 5.29 -3.85 5.98
CA ASP A 152 4.98 -4.88 6.96
C ASP A 152 6.20 -5.39 7.74
N ILE A 153 6.76 -4.51 8.58
CA ILE A 153 7.94 -4.82 9.40
C ILE A 153 7.59 -5.51 10.72
N PHE A 154 6.33 -5.90 10.94
CA PHE A 154 5.86 -6.43 12.22
C PHE A 154 6.56 -7.73 12.64
N HIS A 155 6.97 -8.58 11.69
CA HIS A 155 7.74 -9.79 11.99
C HIS A 155 9.09 -9.49 12.65
N LEU A 156 9.62 -8.27 12.50
CA LEU A 156 10.86 -7.85 13.13
C LEU A 156 10.68 -7.42 14.60
N HIS A 157 9.44 -7.22 15.08
CA HIS A 157 9.19 -6.52 16.33
C HIS A 157 8.73 -7.35 17.53
N GLY A 158 8.08 -8.54 17.44
CA GLY A 158 7.59 -9.07 18.72
C GLY A 158 6.95 -10.44 18.95
N TYR A 159 6.80 -11.37 18.00
CA TYR A 159 6.15 -12.67 18.34
C TYR A 159 6.88 -13.94 17.92
N SER A 160 7.86 -13.86 17.00
CA SER A 160 8.76 -14.98 16.74
C SER A 160 10.03 -14.79 17.56
N PRO A 161 10.58 -15.84 18.21
CA PRO A 161 11.88 -15.73 18.86
C PRO A 161 12.93 -15.43 17.79
N LEU A 162 13.16 -14.13 17.55
CA LEU A 162 14.29 -13.71 16.75
C LEU A 162 15.54 -14.37 17.35
N PRO A 163 16.44 -14.92 16.51
CA PRO A 163 17.70 -15.45 16.99
C PRO A 163 18.34 -14.41 17.91
N ARG A 164 18.63 -14.80 19.16
CA ARG A 164 19.26 -13.93 20.16
C ARG A 164 20.45 -13.21 19.50
N GLY A 165 20.39 -11.88 19.41
CA GLY A 165 21.47 -11.06 18.86
C GLY A 165 21.16 -10.25 17.59
N ARG A 166 19.95 -10.32 17.00
CA ARG A 166 19.59 -9.39 15.91
C ARG A 166 19.27 -7.99 16.43
N ASN A 167 19.91 -6.99 15.84
CA ASN A 167 19.61 -5.59 16.07
C ASN A 167 18.45 -5.17 15.15
N ILE A 168 17.23 -5.11 15.70
CA ILE A 168 15.99 -4.77 14.97
C ILE A 168 16.13 -3.45 14.20
N SER A 169 16.76 -2.43 14.80
CA SER A 169 16.99 -1.14 14.15
C SER A 169 17.80 -1.33 12.86
N SER A 170 18.86 -2.13 12.90
CA SER A 170 19.72 -2.37 11.74
C SER A 170 18.98 -3.12 10.61
N GLU A 171 18.07 -4.02 10.94
CA GLU A 171 17.28 -4.74 9.94
C GLU A 171 16.22 -3.83 9.30
N VAL A 172 15.56 -2.99 10.11
CA VAL A 172 14.62 -1.98 9.61
C VAL A 172 15.35 -1.00 8.69
N ASP A 173 16.53 -0.50 9.09
CA ASP A 173 17.35 0.39 8.28
C ASP A 173 17.77 -0.28 6.97
N LYS A 174 18.17 -1.56 7.02
CA LYS A 174 18.53 -2.33 5.82
C LYS A 174 17.33 -2.44 4.86
N LEU A 175 16.17 -2.89 5.35
CA LEU A 175 14.95 -3.05 4.56
C LEU A 175 14.53 -1.71 3.92
N LEU A 176 14.53 -0.65 4.72
CA LEU A 176 14.21 0.71 4.30
C LEU A 176 15.17 1.16 3.18
N ASN A 177 16.48 1.05 3.40
CA ASN A 177 17.49 1.44 2.40
C ASN A 177 17.37 0.61 1.11
N THR A 178 17.10 -0.69 1.22
CA THR A 178 16.86 -1.57 0.07
C THR A 178 15.63 -1.12 -0.71
N ALA A 179 14.51 -0.83 -0.04
CA ALA A 179 13.29 -0.33 -0.69
C ALA A 179 13.56 1.01 -1.38
N LEU A 180 14.14 1.98 -0.67
CA LEU A 180 14.47 3.30 -1.22
C LEU A 180 15.37 3.19 -2.45
N HIS A 181 16.41 2.35 -2.39
CA HIS A 181 17.31 2.12 -3.51
C HIS A 181 16.56 1.58 -4.74
N HIS A 182 15.76 0.52 -4.56
CA HIS A 182 15.06 -0.11 -5.68
C HIS A 182 13.97 0.76 -6.29
N PHE A 183 13.17 1.47 -5.48
CA PHE A 183 12.10 2.31 -6.00
C PHE A 183 12.64 3.60 -6.63
N SER A 184 13.57 4.29 -5.99
CA SER A 184 14.15 5.51 -6.57
C SER A 184 15.00 5.23 -7.81
N GLY A 185 15.68 4.08 -7.86
CA GLY A 185 16.52 3.66 -8.99
C GLY A 185 15.76 3.17 -10.21
N ARG A 186 14.62 2.47 -10.03
CA ARG A 186 13.89 1.84 -11.15
C ARG A 186 12.66 2.61 -11.63
N LEU A 187 12.03 3.41 -10.78
CA LEU A 187 10.88 4.21 -11.19
C LEU A 187 11.33 5.42 -12.02
N SER A 188 10.39 5.97 -12.80
CA SER A 188 10.61 7.07 -13.74
C SER A 188 11.05 8.38 -13.05
N CYS A 189 11.50 9.33 -13.85
CA CYS A 189 11.88 10.66 -13.37
C CYS A 189 10.74 11.50 -12.81
N SER A 190 9.49 11.08 -13.00
CA SER A 190 8.34 11.74 -12.38
C SER A 190 8.23 11.47 -10.89
N LEU A 191 8.83 10.40 -10.36
CA LEU A 191 8.76 10.07 -8.93
C LEU A 191 9.50 11.13 -8.13
N THR A 192 8.75 11.88 -7.32
CA THR A 192 9.28 12.95 -6.46
C THR A 192 9.12 12.63 -4.98
N SER A 193 8.18 11.77 -4.61
CA SER A 193 7.90 11.42 -3.22
C SER A 193 7.75 9.91 -3.00
N LEU A 194 8.43 9.41 -1.97
CA LEU A 194 8.28 8.07 -1.41
C LEU A 194 7.89 8.18 0.05
N HIS A 195 6.79 7.52 0.44
CA HIS A 195 6.41 7.41 1.84
C HIS A 195 6.43 5.95 2.26
N ILE A 196 7.08 5.67 3.38
CA ILE A 196 7.16 4.31 3.92
C ILE A 196 6.53 4.31 5.31
N LEU A 197 5.48 3.51 5.48
CA LEU A 197 4.83 3.31 6.77
C LEU A 197 5.64 2.30 7.56
N LEU A 198 6.24 2.77 8.65
CA LEU A 198 6.86 1.93 9.65
C LEU A 198 5.89 1.73 10.81
N VAL A 199 5.88 0.51 11.33
CA VAL A 199 5.08 0.20 12.51
C VAL A 199 5.94 -0.44 13.58
N SER A 200 5.83 0.12 14.76
CA SER A 200 6.46 -0.33 16.00
C SER A 200 5.38 -0.64 17.02
N ASP A 201 5.69 -1.39 18.07
CA ASP A 201 4.75 -1.89 19.10
C ASP A 201 3.78 -0.87 19.71
N LEU A 202 4.04 0.44 19.55
CA LEU A 202 3.20 1.51 20.11
C LEU A 202 2.82 2.60 19.12
N ASN A 203 3.36 2.64 17.90
CA ASN A 203 3.06 3.71 16.93
C ASN A 203 3.19 3.28 15.47
N TYR A 204 2.42 3.94 14.62
CA TYR A 204 2.58 3.98 13.17
C TYR A 204 3.16 5.34 12.76
N THR A 205 4.23 5.35 11.97
CA THR A 205 4.83 6.58 11.44
C THR A 205 5.09 6.45 9.95
N TRP A 206 4.67 7.47 9.20
CA TRP A 206 5.09 7.65 7.83
C TRP A 206 6.45 8.34 7.83
N HIS A 207 7.39 7.74 7.10
CA HIS A 207 8.66 8.34 6.78
C HIS A 207 8.59 8.84 5.35
N GLU A 208 8.66 10.16 5.17
CA GLU A 208 8.64 10.79 3.86
C GLU A 208 10.06 11.00 3.35
N TYR A 209 10.26 10.63 2.10
CA TYR A 209 11.50 10.80 1.36
C TYR A 209 11.21 11.52 0.06
N ARG A 210 11.97 12.56 -0.23
CA ARG A 210 11.95 13.19 -1.54
C ARG A 210 13.01 12.54 -2.43
N VAL A 211 12.62 12.30 -3.67
CA VAL A 211 13.47 11.73 -4.71
C VAL A 211 13.81 12.84 -5.69
N ALA A 212 15.10 13.22 -5.72
CA ALA A 212 15.67 14.07 -6.75
C ALA A 212 16.53 13.22 -7.68
N ARG A 213 16.95 13.80 -8.80
CA ARG A 213 17.92 13.17 -9.70
C ARG A 213 19.06 14.14 -9.98
N ASP A 214 20.27 13.62 -9.96
CA ASP A 214 21.44 14.40 -10.33
C ASP A 214 21.51 14.60 -11.86
N PRO A 215 22.48 15.38 -12.38
CA PRO A 215 22.65 15.57 -13.82
C PRO A 215 22.91 14.28 -14.62
N THR A 216 23.32 13.19 -13.96
CA THR A 216 23.53 11.87 -14.58
C THR A 216 22.25 11.02 -14.59
N GLY A 217 21.17 11.50 -13.98
CA GLY A 217 19.91 10.78 -13.82
C GLY A 217 19.90 9.83 -12.61
N SER A 218 20.97 9.78 -11.84
CA SER A 218 21.08 8.94 -10.64
C SER A 218 20.17 9.49 -9.53
N PRO A 219 19.42 8.63 -8.84
CA PRO A 219 18.52 9.07 -7.78
C PRO A 219 19.29 9.57 -6.56
N LEU A 220 18.85 10.72 -6.03
CA LEU A 220 19.24 11.26 -4.74
C LEU A 220 18.01 11.22 -3.83
N VAL A 221 18.10 10.49 -2.73
CA VAL A 221 16.99 10.29 -1.80
C VAL A 221 17.33 10.94 -0.47
N TYR A 222 16.41 11.74 0.07
CA TYR A 222 16.58 12.42 1.35
C TYR A 222 15.30 12.34 2.16
N MET A 223 15.44 12.04 3.45
CA MET A 223 14.34 12.05 4.40
C MET A 223 13.89 13.50 4.63
N CYS A 224 12.60 13.75 4.47
CA CYS A 224 12.00 15.08 4.62
C CYS A 224 11.28 15.21 5.96
N ASP A 225 10.45 14.22 6.30
CA ASP A 225 9.60 14.30 7.48
C ASP A 225 9.28 12.91 8.06
N ILE A 226 8.88 12.91 9.34
CA ILE A 226 8.29 11.77 10.02
C ILE A 226 6.98 12.23 10.65
N TYR A 227 5.87 11.76 10.11
CA TYR A 227 4.55 12.15 10.58
C TYR A 227 3.69 10.95 10.97
N ARG A 228 2.74 11.18 11.87
CA ARG A 228 1.74 10.17 12.21
C ARG A 228 0.62 10.21 11.19
N PRO A 229 0.03 9.07 10.80
CA PRO A 229 -1.18 9.06 10.00
C PRO A 229 -2.25 9.95 10.66
N THR A 230 -2.57 11.08 10.02
CA THR A 230 -3.68 11.93 10.44
C THR A 230 -4.96 11.12 10.22
N HIS A 231 -5.70 10.92 11.30
CA HIS A 231 -6.97 10.23 11.20
C HIS A 231 -7.96 11.23 10.63
N ASN A 232 -8.43 11.00 9.40
CA ASN A 232 -9.79 11.41 9.08
C ASN A 232 -10.72 10.51 9.88
N VAL A 233 -10.91 10.83 11.17
CA VAL A 233 -11.95 10.22 12.02
C VAL A 233 -13.33 10.48 11.40
N ILE A 234 -13.46 11.43 10.47
CA ILE A 234 -14.65 11.68 9.66
C ILE A 234 -14.17 12.11 8.27
N GLY A 235 -14.75 11.53 7.22
CA GLY A 235 -14.28 11.67 5.83
C GLY A 235 -14.19 13.12 5.32
N ILE A 236 -12.99 13.67 5.35
CA ILE A 236 -12.57 14.76 4.49
C ILE A 236 -11.37 14.23 3.70
N ALA A 237 -11.41 14.40 2.39
CA ALA A 237 -10.31 14.01 1.52
C ALA A 237 -9.10 14.89 1.83
N ASP A 238 -8.00 14.28 2.26
CA ASP A 238 -6.69 14.94 2.20
C ASP A 238 -6.22 14.85 0.74
N CYS A 239 -6.57 15.89 -0.03
CA CYS A 239 -5.86 16.27 -1.24
C CYS A 239 -4.99 17.48 -0.87
N GLU A 240 -3.71 17.24 -0.62
CA GLU A 240 -2.64 18.24 -0.79
C GLU A 240 -1.67 17.72 -1.84
#